data_AF-A0A957EP08-F1
#
_entry.id   AF-A0A957EP08-F1
#
_cell.length_a   1.000
_cell.length_b   1.000
_cell.length_c   1.000
_cell.angle_alpha   90.00
_cell.angle_beta   90.00
_cell.angle_gamma   90.00
#
_symmetry.space_group_name_H-M   'P 1'
#
loop_
_entity.id
_entity.type
_entity.pdbx_description
1 polymer ?
#
loop_
_entity_poly.entity_id
_entity_poly.type
_entity_poly.pdbx_seq_one_letter_code
_entity_poly.pdbx_strand_id
1 'polypeptide(L)' 'MSNVTVLIVDDQRLIREGISSLLGIQEGVEVVGTAVNGQEAITLAQKQR' A
#
# COMPACT_ATOMS: atom_id res chain seq x y z
N MET A 1 12.05 6.93 -14.94
CA MET A 1 11.09 5.80 -14.99
C MET A 1 9.94 6.15 -14.07
N SER A 2 8.69 5.95 -14.46
CA SER A 2 7.52 6.24 -13.62
C SER A 2 7.33 5.09 -12.63
N ASN A 3 7.48 5.37 -11.33
CA ASN A 3 7.20 4.41 -10.27
C ASN A 3 5.70 4.11 -10.21
N VAL A 4 5.36 2.85 -9.97
CA VAL A 4 4.00 2.42 -9.65
C VAL A 4 3.76 2.61 -8.15
N THR A 5 2.83 3.48 -7.80
CA THR A 5 2.42 3.70 -6.41
C THR A 5 1.37 2.67 -6.00
N VAL A 6 1.56 2.02 -4.86
CA VAL A 6 0.71 0.94 -4.35
C VAL A 6 0.18 1.28 -2.96
N LEU A 7 -1.13 1.10 -2.77
CA LEU A 7 -1.78 1.11 -1.46
C LEU A 7 -2.24 -0.32 -1.13
N ILE A 8 -1.82 -0.86 0.01
CA ILE A 8 -2.15 -2.23 0.41
C ILE A 8 -3.36 -2.21 1.35
N VAL A 9 -4.36 -3.06 1.08
CA VAL A 9 -5.59 -3.14 1.88
C VAL A 9 -5.86 -4.59 2.25
N ASP A 10 -5.85 -4.88 3.55
CA ASP A 10 -6.12 -6.22 4.10
C ASP A 10 -6.48 -6.06 5.58
N ASP A 11 -7.34 -6.89 6.17
CA ASP A 11 -7.73 -6.75 7.58
C ASP A 11 -6.68 -7.36 8.55
N GLN A 12 -5.77 -8.19 8.06
CA GLN A 12 -4.74 -8.85 8.87
C GLN A 12 -3.42 -8.08 8.84
N ARG A 13 -2.99 -7.63 10.02
CA ARG A 13 -1.75 -6.85 10.20
C ARG A 13 -0.51 -7.54 9.64
N LEU A 14 -0.32 -8.83 9.98
CA LEU A 14 0.85 -9.60 9.55
C LEU A 14 0.94 -9.69 8.02
N ILE A 15 -0.20 -9.84 7.33
CA ILE A 15 -0.28 -9.90 5.89
C ILE A 15 0.11 -8.56 5.26
N ARG A 16 -0.43 -7.44 5.78
CA ARG A 16 -0.04 -6.09 5.30
C ARG A 16 1.45 -5.82 5.45
N GLU A 17 2.01 -6.08 6.63
CA GLU A 17 3.43 -5.86 6.91
C GLU A 17 4.32 -6.75 6.02
N GLY A 18 3.92 -8.01 5.80
CA GLY A 18 4.61 -8.94 4.91
C GLY A 18 4.61 -8.47 3.46
N ILE A 19 3.45 -8.10 2.91
CA ILE A 19 3.31 -7.62 1.52
C ILE A 19 4.08 -6.30 1.34
N SER A 20 3.97 -5.35 2.28
CA SER A 20 4.75 -4.10 2.26
C SER A 20 6.24 -4.36 2.18
N SER A 21 6.74 -5.32 2.97
CA SER A 21 8.16 -5.67 3.01
C SER A 21 8.63 -6.29 1.69
N LEU A 22 7.82 -7.17 1.10
CA LEU A 22 8.12 -7.81 -0.19
C LEU A 22 8.10 -6.81 -1.35
N LEU A 23 7.14 -5.87 -1.37
CA LEU A 23 7.05 -4.86 -2.42
C LEU A 23 8.09 -3.74 -2.25
N GLY A 24 8.50 -3.42 -1.02
CA GLY A 24 9.47 -2.35 -0.74
C GLY A 24 10.89 -2.62 -1.27
N ILE A 25 11.21 -3.87 -1.61
CA ILE A 25 12.48 -4.25 -2.26
C ILE A 25 12.38 -4.28 -3.78
N GLN A 26 11.18 -4.14 -4.35
CA GLN A 26 10.96 -4.22 -5.80
C GLN A 26 11.22 -2.87 -6.45
N GLU A 27 12.17 -2.82 -7.38
CA GLU A 27 12.48 -1.61 -8.12
C GLU A 27 11.26 -1.14 -8.95
N GLY A 28 10.98 0.16 -8.90
CA GLY A 28 9.83 0.76 -9.58
C GLY A 28 8.49 0.62 -8.86
N VAL A 29 8.45 0.05 -7.65
CA VAL A 29 7.26 -0.01 -6.80
C VAL A 29 7.45 0.87 -5.56
N GLU A 30 6.46 1.70 -5.26
CA GLU A 30 6.43 2.54 -4.07
C GLU A 30 5.16 2.26 -3.27
N VAL A 31 5.31 1.73 -2.06
CA VAL A 31 4.17 1.52 -1.16
C VAL A 31 3.86 2.83 -0.44
N VAL A 32 2.76 3.49 -0.82
CA VAL A 32 2.38 4.82 -0.34
C VAL A 32 1.47 4.79 0.90
N GLY A 33 1.11 3.59 1.36
CA GLY A 33 0.34 3.40 2.59
C GLY A 33 -0.20 1.98 2.75
N THR A 34 -0.84 1.74 3.89
CA THR A 34 -1.60 0.52 4.17
C THR A 34 -2.93 0.88 4.84
N ALA A 35 -3.96 0.06 4.64
CA ALA A 35 -5.28 0.24 5.24
C ALA A 35 -5.84 -1.09 5.76
N VAL A 36 -6.60 -1.05 6.86
CA VAL A 36 -7.27 -2.23 7.43
C VAL A 36 -8.63 -2.52 6.80
N ASN A 37 -9.19 -1.57 6.04
CA ASN A 37 -10.51 -1.69 5.44
C ASN A 37 -10.69 -0.74 4.24
N GLY A 38 -11.82 -0.88 3.55
CA GLY A 38 -12.13 -0.08 2.37
C GLY A 38 -12.32 1.43 2.64
N GLN A 39 -12.88 1.81 3.79
CA GLN A 39 -13.11 3.23 4.10
C GLN A 39 -11.79 3.98 4.31
N GLU A 40 -10.87 3.38 5.05
CA GLU A 40 -9.51 3.90 5.23
C GLU A 40 -8.77 3.91 3.89
N ALA A 41 -8.90 2.86 3.08
CA ALA A 41 -8.27 2.78 1.77
C ALA A 41 -8.71 3.91 0.82
N ILE A 42 -10.01 4.18 0.73
CA ILE A 42 -10.55 5.28 -0.08
C ILE A 42 -10.03 6.63 0.44
N THR A 43 -10.02 6.81 1.75
CA THR A 43 -9.53 8.05 2.38
C THR A 43 -8.04 8.28 2.06
N LEU A 44 -7.22 7.24 2.15
CA LEU A 44 -5.79 7.31 1.81
C LEU A 44 -5.57 7.53 0.31
N ALA A 45 -6.29 6.80 -0.54
CA ALA A 45 -6.19 6.94 -1.99
C ALA A 45 -6.56 8.36 -2.47
N GLN A 46 -7.52 9.02 -1.82
CA GLN A 46 -7.87 10.41 -2.12
C GLN A 46 -6.78 11.40 -1.70
N LYS A 47 -6.02 11.11 -0.63
CA LYS A 47 -4.90 11.96 -0.17
C LYS A 47 -3.65 11.85 -1.05
N GLN A 48 -3.50 10.73 -1.77
CA GLN A 48 -2.34 10.45 -2.64
C GLN A 48 -2.57 10.86 -4.11
N ARG A 49 -3.65 11.58 -4.38
CA ARG A 49 -3.97 12.18 -5.69
C ARG A 49 -3.28 13.54 -5.83
#